data_AF-D0P1Q5-F1
#
_entry.id   AF-D0P1Q5-F1
#
_cell.length_a   1.000
_cell.length_b   1.000
_cell.length_c   1.000
_cell.angle_alpha   90.00
_cell.angle_beta   90.00
_cell.angle_gamma   90.00
#
_symmetry.space_group_name_H-M   'P 1'
#
loop_
_entity.id
_entity.type
_entity.pdbx_description
1 polymer ?
#
loop_
_entity_poly.entity_id
_entity_poly.type
_entity_poly.pdbx_seq_one_letter_code
_entity_poly.pdbx_strand_id
1 'polypeptide(L)'
;MVPPTYKGLRVLDWCLNKASPALLILNPKPFWPMHLLVDTDAGVDDALAILMALHAFPGEQVVGITTVFGNVDVHQANHNVAHILQAAGRSKIPVYSGASKAIVASVSEAKWAGHGPDGLGGESGKTEAPLTAPRRNEAVHALIDLAHKYSGELVIAAVGPLTNIALAMLLDPNFTTNVKQFVVMGGLSRGEGNHTPHAEFNVCCDPEATDIVYQHCSAKKLYVVPFETCLDNAVPWDTFDRIFHEEVNSNGETKASFHATPMPSPSSCIQSTSRMLLH
;
A
#
# COMPACT_ATOMS: atom_id res chain seq x y z
N MET A 1 -2.53 33.15 -4.30
CA MET A 1 -1.25 32.54 -4.66
C MET A 1 -1.33 31.07 -4.30
N VAL A 2 -1.51 30.21 -5.31
CA VAL A 2 -1.57 28.75 -5.16
C VAL A 2 -0.11 28.25 -5.17
N PRO A 3 0.33 27.38 -4.24
CA PRO A 3 1.71 26.91 -4.23
C PRO A 3 2.06 26.14 -5.52
N PRO A 4 3.33 26.12 -5.92
CA PRO A 4 3.75 25.59 -7.21
C PRO A 4 3.47 24.08 -7.28
N THR A 5 2.71 23.70 -8.31
CA THR A 5 2.55 22.36 -8.91
C THR A 5 3.05 21.19 -8.05
N TYR A 6 2.09 20.46 -7.48
CA TYR A 6 2.25 19.24 -6.71
C TYR A 6 3.08 18.19 -7.49
N LYS A 7 4.35 17.97 -7.13
CA LYS A 7 5.24 17.03 -7.85
C LYS A 7 4.84 15.55 -7.67
N GLY A 8 3.99 15.23 -6.71
CA GLY A 8 3.39 13.90 -6.54
C GLY A 8 2.63 13.42 -7.78
N LEU A 9 2.09 14.35 -8.59
CA LEU A 9 1.47 14.02 -9.88
C LEU A 9 2.42 13.30 -10.85
N ARG A 10 3.75 13.48 -10.76
CA ARG A 10 4.69 12.87 -11.71
C ARG A 10 4.89 11.37 -11.50
N VAL A 11 4.86 10.92 -10.24
CA VAL A 11 4.86 9.48 -9.92
C VAL A 11 3.60 8.85 -10.48
N LEU A 12 2.46 9.49 -10.24
CA LEU A 12 1.15 9.02 -10.62
C LEU A 12 0.98 9.00 -12.15
N ASP A 13 1.33 10.08 -12.85
CA ASP A 13 1.27 10.14 -14.32
C ASP A 13 2.18 9.08 -14.97
N TRP A 14 3.32 8.75 -14.37
CA TRP A 14 4.15 7.63 -14.83
C TRP A 14 3.53 6.26 -14.54
N CYS A 15 3.17 6.02 -13.27
CA CYS A 15 2.57 4.79 -12.77
C CYS A 15 1.28 4.43 -13.54
N LEU A 16 0.47 5.44 -13.86
CA LEU A 16 -0.88 5.30 -14.36
C LEU A 16 -0.97 5.39 -15.89
N ASN A 17 -0.08 6.15 -16.54
CA ASN A 17 -0.15 6.39 -17.98
C ASN A 17 1.04 5.88 -18.79
N LYS A 18 2.17 5.47 -18.17
CA LYS A 18 3.43 5.19 -18.90
C LYS A 18 4.20 3.92 -18.49
N ALA A 19 3.72 3.15 -17.50
CA ALA A 19 4.31 1.87 -17.14
C ALA A 19 4.18 0.85 -18.30
N SER A 20 5.28 0.56 -18.99
CA SER A 20 5.32 -0.49 -20.02
C SER A 20 5.31 -1.89 -19.37
N PRO A 21 4.54 -2.86 -19.89
CA PRO A 21 4.55 -4.25 -19.41
C PRO A 21 5.94 -4.90 -19.41
N ALA A 22 6.85 -4.40 -20.24
CA ALA A 22 8.19 -4.97 -20.42
C ALA A 22 9.18 -4.67 -19.28
N LEU A 23 8.87 -3.71 -18.40
CA LEU A 23 9.82 -3.25 -17.38
C LEU A 23 9.76 -4.03 -16.06
N LEU A 24 8.75 -4.88 -15.88
CA LEU A 24 8.51 -5.63 -14.65
C LEU A 24 9.31 -6.95 -14.56
N ILE A 25 10.16 -7.27 -15.53
CA ILE A 25 10.91 -8.53 -15.60
C ILE A 25 12.37 -8.29 -15.19
N LEU A 26 12.60 -8.16 -13.89
CA LEU A 26 13.89 -8.50 -13.29
C LEU A 26 13.64 -9.50 -12.17
N ASN A 27 14.17 -10.70 -12.36
CA ASN A 27 13.85 -11.88 -11.58
C ASN A 27 14.90 -12.11 -10.48
N PRO A 28 14.60 -11.79 -9.21
CA PRO A 28 14.99 -12.63 -8.11
C PRO A 28 13.75 -13.42 -7.70
N LYS A 29 13.76 -14.75 -7.87
CA LYS A 29 12.72 -15.61 -7.28
C LYS A 29 12.62 -15.27 -5.78
N PRO A 30 11.47 -14.81 -5.25
CA PRO A 30 11.33 -14.68 -3.82
C PRO A 30 11.55 -16.06 -3.19
N PHE A 31 12.33 -16.09 -2.12
CA PHE A 31 12.88 -17.31 -1.50
C PHE A 31 11.81 -18.19 -0.81
N TRP A 32 10.52 -17.85 -0.92
CA TRP A 32 9.41 -18.53 -0.24
C TRP A 32 8.15 -18.53 -1.11
N PRO A 33 7.39 -19.64 -1.16
CA PRO A 33 6.02 -19.61 -1.67
C PRO A 33 5.20 -18.75 -0.69
N MET A 34 4.96 -17.50 -1.06
CA MET A 34 4.18 -16.56 -0.28
C MET A 34 3.08 -16.00 -1.15
N HIS A 35 1.88 -15.97 -0.59
CA HIS A 35 0.72 -15.30 -1.18
C HIS A 35 0.57 -13.96 -0.46
N LEU A 36 0.50 -12.87 -1.21
CA LEU A 36 0.37 -11.53 -0.68
C LEU A 36 -1.04 -11.01 -0.91
N LEU A 37 -1.66 -10.51 0.15
CA LEU A 37 -2.84 -9.65 0.08
C LEU A 37 -2.46 -8.26 0.59
N VAL A 38 -2.92 -7.22 -0.10
CA VAL A 38 -2.70 -5.82 0.30
C VAL A 38 -4.03 -5.23 0.78
N ASP A 39 -4.05 -4.65 1.98
CA ASP A 39 -5.18 -3.89 2.54
C ASP A 39 -4.82 -2.41 2.59
N THR A 40 -5.58 -1.56 1.89
CA THR A 40 -5.14 -0.19 1.52
C THR A 40 -6.30 0.81 1.48
N ASP A 41 -6.02 2.07 1.81
CA ASP A 41 -6.94 3.20 1.60
C ASP A 41 -6.59 4.05 0.36
N ALA A 42 -5.62 3.57 -0.43
CA ALA A 42 -5.27 3.99 -1.79
C ALA A 42 -4.91 5.48 -1.96
N GLY A 43 -3.97 5.96 -1.13
CA GLY A 43 -3.21 7.17 -1.34
C GLY A 43 -2.10 7.03 -2.41
N VAL A 44 -1.28 8.07 -2.52
CA VAL A 44 -0.18 8.15 -3.49
C VAL A 44 0.96 7.18 -3.13
N ASP A 45 1.26 7.08 -1.85
CA ASP A 45 2.20 6.13 -1.28
C ASP A 45 1.68 4.69 -1.36
N ASP A 46 0.39 4.45 -1.11
CA ASP A 46 -0.23 3.14 -1.38
C ASP A 46 -0.08 2.71 -2.83
N ALA A 47 -0.27 3.64 -3.79
CA ALA A 47 -0.08 3.35 -5.20
C ALA A 47 1.34 2.86 -5.49
N LEU A 48 2.34 3.50 -4.89
CA LEU A 48 3.73 3.07 -4.98
C LEU A 48 3.94 1.70 -4.32
N ALA A 49 3.37 1.46 -3.14
CA ALA A 49 3.46 0.19 -2.43
C ALA A 49 2.85 -0.97 -3.23
N ILE A 50 1.68 -0.77 -3.84
CA ILE A 50 1.03 -1.74 -4.73
C ILE A 50 1.93 -2.04 -5.92
N LEU A 51 2.49 -1.03 -6.59
CA LEU A 51 3.35 -1.25 -7.76
C LEU A 51 4.65 -1.97 -7.40
N MET A 52 5.26 -1.63 -6.27
CA MET A 52 6.39 -2.35 -5.72
C MET A 52 6.05 -3.81 -5.42
N ALA A 53 4.87 -4.07 -4.84
CA ALA A 53 4.39 -5.42 -4.59
C ALA A 53 4.16 -6.20 -5.90
N LEU A 54 3.52 -5.60 -6.90
CA LEU A 54 3.29 -6.22 -8.21
C LEU A 54 4.59 -6.56 -8.95
N HIS A 55 5.64 -5.77 -8.73
CA HIS A 55 6.99 -6.02 -9.24
C HIS A 55 7.71 -7.13 -8.47
N ALA A 56 7.74 -7.05 -7.13
CA ALA A 56 8.45 -7.99 -6.28
C ALA A 56 7.80 -9.38 -6.23
N PHE A 57 6.49 -9.47 -6.45
CA PHE A 57 5.69 -10.70 -6.43
C PHE A 57 5.10 -10.99 -7.84
N PRO A 58 5.93 -11.47 -8.78
CA PRO A 58 5.49 -11.76 -10.14
C PRO A 58 4.50 -12.95 -10.18
N GLY A 59 3.70 -13.01 -11.25
CA GLY A 59 2.70 -14.06 -11.46
C GLY A 59 1.42 -13.85 -10.63
N GLU A 60 0.88 -14.91 -10.06
CA GLU A 60 -0.38 -14.90 -9.27
C GLU A 60 -0.13 -14.86 -7.75
N GLN A 61 1.02 -14.33 -7.33
CA GLN A 61 1.39 -14.26 -5.91
C GLN A 61 0.69 -13.12 -5.16
N VAL A 62 0.34 -12.01 -5.82
CA VAL A 62 -0.60 -11.04 -5.27
C VAL A 62 -2.01 -11.59 -5.50
N VAL A 63 -2.61 -12.15 -4.45
CA VAL A 63 -3.85 -12.94 -4.54
C VAL A 63 -5.12 -12.11 -4.41
N GLY A 64 -5.00 -10.87 -3.97
CA GLY A 64 -6.11 -9.92 -3.88
C GLY A 64 -5.68 -8.61 -3.25
N ILE A 65 -6.52 -7.59 -3.45
CA ILE A 65 -6.40 -6.29 -2.79
C ILE A 65 -7.74 -6.00 -2.10
N THR A 66 -7.69 -5.64 -0.83
CA THR A 66 -8.84 -5.14 -0.07
C THR A 66 -8.71 -3.64 0.10
N THR A 67 -9.83 -2.92 -0.01
CA THR A 67 -9.83 -1.47 0.23
C THR A 67 -10.53 -1.11 1.53
N VAL A 68 -10.07 -0.04 2.17
CA VAL A 68 -10.63 0.52 3.40
C VAL A 68 -10.72 2.06 3.25
N PHE A 69 -11.47 2.73 4.12
CA PHE A 69 -11.46 4.18 4.23
C PHE A 69 -10.14 4.68 4.85
N GLY A 70 -9.82 5.96 4.66
CA GLY A 70 -8.69 6.64 5.31
C GLY A 70 -8.31 7.89 4.51
N ASN A 71 -7.22 7.81 3.75
CA ASN A 71 -6.75 8.81 2.78
C ASN A 71 -7.88 9.35 1.90
N VAL A 72 -8.71 8.44 1.40
CA VAL A 72 -9.97 8.74 0.70
C VAL A 72 -11.11 7.89 1.23
N ASP A 73 -12.34 8.16 0.80
CA ASP A 73 -13.43 7.22 1.08
C ASP A 73 -13.24 5.93 0.30
N VAL A 74 -13.83 4.84 0.81
CA VAL A 74 -13.61 3.51 0.23
C VAL A 74 -14.04 3.41 -1.23
N HIS A 75 -15.00 4.21 -1.70
CA HIS A 75 -15.41 4.20 -3.11
C HIS A 75 -14.33 4.78 -4.01
N GLN A 76 -13.74 5.90 -3.62
CA GLN A 76 -12.57 6.45 -4.30
C GLN A 76 -11.37 5.50 -4.19
N ALA A 77 -11.16 4.85 -3.04
CA ALA A 77 -10.07 3.88 -2.90
C ALA A 77 -10.19 2.70 -3.87
N ASN A 78 -11.40 2.16 -4.03
CA ASN A 78 -11.69 1.12 -5.03
C ASN A 78 -11.35 1.58 -6.46
N HIS A 79 -11.74 2.82 -6.81
CA HIS A 79 -11.47 3.41 -8.11
C HIS A 79 -9.96 3.55 -8.34
N ASN A 80 -9.24 4.07 -7.34
CA ASN A 80 -7.79 4.24 -7.38
C ASN A 80 -7.07 2.90 -7.59
N VAL A 81 -7.40 1.86 -6.80
CA VAL A 81 -6.77 0.53 -6.92
C VAL A 81 -7.03 -0.07 -8.31
N ALA A 82 -8.25 0.02 -8.82
CA ALA A 82 -8.57 -0.50 -10.14
C ALA A 82 -7.81 0.23 -11.25
N HIS A 83 -7.66 1.55 -11.12
CA HIS A 83 -6.85 2.37 -12.02
C HIS A 83 -5.37 1.96 -12.00
N ILE A 84 -4.79 1.80 -10.80
CA ILE A 84 -3.41 1.32 -10.61
C ILE A 84 -3.20 -0.05 -11.25
N LEU A 85 -4.12 -1.00 -11.01
CA LEU A 85 -4.04 -2.34 -11.58
C LEU A 85 -4.18 -2.35 -13.10
N GLN A 86 -5.02 -1.48 -13.68
CA GLN A 86 -5.13 -1.33 -15.12
C GLN A 86 -3.83 -0.83 -15.73
N ALA A 87 -3.27 0.23 -15.16
CA ALA A 87 -2.02 0.80 -15.63
C ALA A 87 -0.84 -0.17 -15.53
N ALA A 88 -0.81 -0.99 -14.49
CA ALA A 88 0.19 -2.04 -14.32
C ALA A 88 -0.04 -3.29 -15.20
N GLY A 89 -1.13 -3.35 -15.97
CA GLY A 89 -1.50 -4.53 -16.78
C GLY A 89 -1.89 -5.75 -15.93
N ARG A 90 -2.41 -5.53 -14.71
CA ARG A 90 -2.71 -6.56 -13.70
C ARG A 90 -4.19 -6.57 -13.26
N SER A 91 -5.10 -6.10 -14.11
CA SER A 91 -6.56 -6.02 -13.83
C SER A 91 -7.27 -7.34 -13.48
N LYS A 92 -6.60 -8.49 -13.59
CA LYS A 92 -7.16 -9.80 -13.17
C LYS A 92 -7.09 -10.02 -11.65
N ILE A 93 -6.27 -9.25 -10.93
CA ILE A 93 -6.19 -9.34 -9.47
C ILE A 93 -7.52 -8.84 -8.89
N PRO A 94 -8.20 -9.63 -8.05
CA PRO A 94 -9.49 -9.24 -7.50
C PRO A 94 -9.34 -8.11 -6.49
N VAL A 95 -10.25 -7.13 -6.58
CA VAL A 95 -10.38 -6.02 -5.63
C VAL A 95 -11.67 -6.19 -4.84
N TYR A 96 -11.56 -6.17 -3.51
CA TYR A 96 -12.69 -6.35 -2.59
C TYR A 96 -12.89 -5.08 -1.77
N SER A 97 -14.07 -4.48 -1.87
CA SER A 97 -14.38 -3.28 -1.09
C SER A 97 -14.66 -3.65 0.36
N GLY A 98 -14.03 -2.94 1.28
CA GLY A 98 -14.18 -3.14 2.72
C GLY A 98 -14.92 -2.01 3.42
N ALA A 99 -14.53 -1.78 4.68
CA ALA A 99 -15.17 -0.84 5.57
C ALA A 99 -15.10 0.61 5.04
N SER A 100 -16.23 1.32 5.13
CA SER A 100 -16.32 2.73 4.74
C SER A 100 -16.09 3.70 5.91
N LYS A 101 -15.93 3.18 7.13
CA LYS A 101 -15.79 3.93 8.38
C LYS A 101 -15.23 3.03 9.49
N ALA A 102 -14.76 3.66 10.56
CA ALA A 102 -14.23 2.99 11.75
C ALA A 102 -15.27 2.10 12.44
N ILE A 103 -14.80 1.14 13.25
CA ILE A 103 -15.67 0.28 14.07
C ILE A 103 -16.57 1.12 14.99
N VAL A 104 -16.00 2.13 15.63
CA VAL A 104 -16.74 3.06 16.49
C VAL A 104 -17.04 4.35 15.71
N ALA A 105 -18.33 4.62 15.49
CA ALA A 105 -18.80 5.70 14.61
C ALA A 105 -18.43 7.14 15.06
N SER A 106 -17.91 7.33 16.28
CA SER A 106 -17.49 8.64 16.79
C SER A 106 -16.06 9.03 16.44
N VAL A 107 -15.27 8.12 15.85
CA VAL A 107 -13.90 8.42 15.41
C VAL A 107 -13.95 9.28 14.15
N SER A 108 -13.13 10.33 14.11
CA SER A 108 -13.14 11.38 13.08
C SER A 108 -12.89 10.82 11.67
N GLU A 109 -13.72 11.19 10.68
CA GLU A 109 -13.55 10.90 9.24
C GLU A 109 -12.46 11.79 8.60
N ALA A 110 -11.37 12.05 9.30
CA ALA A 110 -10.35 12.97 8.81
C ALA A 110 -9.63 12.35 7.59
N LYS A 111 -9.85 12.94 6.41
CA LYS A 111 -9.11 12.58 5.19
C LYS A 111 -7.73 13.24 5.19
N TRP A 112 -6.71 12.53 4.75
CA TRP A 112 -5.37 13.10 4.61
C TRP A 112 -5.30 14.02 3.39
N ALA A 113 -5.11 15.33 3.60
CA ALA A 113 -5.06 16.29 2.50
C ALA A 113 -3.82 16.13 1.59
N GLY A 114 -2.79 15.40 2.04
CA GLY A 114 -1.51 15.25 1.34
C GLY A 114 -1.53 14.33 0.11
N HIS A 115 -2.68 13.73 -0.25
CA HIS A 115 -2.79 12.90 -1.46
C HIS A 115 -3.59 13.56 -2.59
N GLY A 116 -3.95 14.84 -2.42
CA GLY A 116 -4.79 15.54 -3.40
C GLY A 116 -6.27 15.14 -3.28
N PRO A 117 -7.14 15.73 -4.12
CA PRO A 117 -8.59 15.65 -3.96
C PRO A 117 -9.17 14.25 -4.18
N ASP A 118 -8.43 13.36 -4.83
CA ASP A 118 -8.86 12.02 -5.23
C ASP A 118 -7.96 10.90 -4.68
N GLY A 119 -6.99 11.22 -3.81
CA GLY A 119 -6.01 10.26 -3.29
C GLY A 119 -4.85 9.96 -4.24
N LEU A 120 -4.91 10.41 -5.50
CA LEU A 120 -3.93 10.19 -6.55
C LEU A 120 -3.46 11.50 -7.17
N GLY A 121 -3.38 12.58 -6.37
CA GLY A 121 -2.85 13.87 -6.81
C GLY A 121 -3.71 14.59 -7.86
N GLY A 122 -4.94 14.17 -8.10
CA GLY A 122 -5.83 14.68 -9.15
C GLY A 122 -5.80 13.86 -10.45
N GLU A 123 -5.16 12.69 -10.46
CA GLU A 123 -4.94 11.86 -11.65
C GLU A 123 -5.91 10.69 -11.81
N SER A 124 -6.72 10.38 -10.80
CA SER A 124 -7.61 9.20 -10.81
C SER A 124 -8.63 9.20 -11.95
N GLY A 125 -9.00 10.38 -12.48
CA GLY A 125 -10.04 10.56 -13.50
C GLY A 125 -9.57 10.53 -14.96
N LYS A 126 -8.28 10.28 -15.24
CA LYS A 126 -7.74 10.37 -16.61
C LYS A 126 -7.96 9.12 -17.47
N THR A 127 -8.39 8.01 -16.89
CA THR A 127 -8.74 6.80 -17.65
C THR A 127 -10.15 6.31 -17.34
N GLU A 128 -10.90 6.00 -18.39
CA GLU A 128 -12.15 5.23 -18.32
C GLU A 128 -11.84 3.75 -18.06
N ALA A 129 -11.21 3.42 -16.93
CA ALA A 129 -10.97 2.04 -16.56
C ALA A 129 -12.33 1.31 -16.50
N PRO A 130 -12.57 0.22 -17.25
CA PRO A 130 -13.73 -0.62 -17.00
C PRO A 130 -13.48 -1.28 -15.64
N LEU A 131 -13.97 -0.62 -14.59
CA LEU A 131 -13.92 -1.12 -13.24
C LEU A 131 -14.72 -2.43 -13.26
N THR A 132 -14.05 -3.59 -13.16
CA THR A 132 -14.73 -4.75 -12.59
C THR A 132 -15.24 -4.27 -11.26
N ALA A 133 -16.56 -4.15 -11.13
CA ALA A 133 -17.16 -3.56 -9.94
C ALA A 133 -16.56 -4.27 -8.72
N PRO A 134 -15.94 -3.52 -7.79
CA PRO A 134 -15.36 -4.13 -6.61
C PRO A 134 -16.46 -4.93 -5.93
N ARG A 135 -16.12 -6.13 -5.46
CA ARG A 135 -17.11 -6.96 -4.76
C ARG A 135 -17.44 -6.26 -3.44
N ARG A 136 -18.63 -5.64 -3.39
CA ARG A 136 -18.98 -4.68 -2.33
C ARG A 136 -19.16 -5.40 -1.00
N ASN A 137 -18.52 -4.86 0.04
CA ASN A 137 -18.58 -5.38 1.41
C ASN A 137 -18.08 -6.83 1.55
N GLU A 138 -17.22 -7.26 0.64
CA GLU A 138 -16.65 -8.60 0.66
C GLU A 138 -15.22 -8.63 1.20
N ALA A 139 -14.57 -7.49 1.51
CA ALA A 139 -13.17 -7.51 1.98
C ALA A 139 -12.95 -8.41 3.21
N VAL A 140 -13.81 -8.32 4.23
CA VAL A 140 -13.71 -9.14 5.44
C VAL A 140 -13.86 -10.64 5.12
N HIS A 141 -14.83 -10.99 4.27
CA HIS A 141 -15.04 -12.38 3.85
C HIS A 141 -13.88 -12.87 2.98
N ALA A 142 -13.38 -12.04 2.06
CA ALA A 142 -12.25 -12.35 1.21
C ALA A 142 -10.96 -12.56 2.02
N LEU A 143 -10.72 -11.75 3.05
CA LEU A 143 -9.62 -11.94 4.00
C LEU A 143 -9.70 -13.33 4.64
N ILE A 144 -10.86 -13.70 5.16
CA ILE A 144 -11.10 -15.01 5.80
C ILE A 144 -10.93 -16.15 4.79
N ASP A 145 -11.56 -16.05 3.62
CA ASP A 145 -11.51 -17.07 2.57
C ASP A 145 -10.09 -17.29 2.04
N LEU A 146 -9.34 -16.20 1.82
CA LEU A 146 -7.96 -16.27 1.35
C LEU A 146 -7.02 -16.76 2.45
N ALA A 147 -7.27 -16.40 3.72
CA ALA A 147 -6.51 -16.95 4.84
C ALA A 147 -6.74 -18.46 4.98
N HIS A 148 -7.98 -18.94 4.84
CA HIS A 148 -8.27 -20.37 4.80
C HIS A 148 -7.59 -21.07 3.61
N LYS A 149 -7.73 -20.49 2.41
CA LYS A 149 -7.17 -21.06 1.18
C LYS A 149 -5.65 -21.19 1.22
N TYR A 150 -4.96 -20.21 1.81
CA TYR A 150 -3.51 -20.14 1.88
C TYR A 150 -3.01 -20.22 3.33
N SER A 151 -3.63 -21.09 4.13
CA SER A 151 -3.32 -21.22 5.56
C SER A 151 -1.84 -21.54 5.80
N GLY A 152 -1.19 -20.73 6.63
CA GLY A 152 0.25 -20.80 6.93
C GLY A 152 1.15 -20.14 5.89
N GLU A 153 0.60 -19.66 4.77
CA GLU A 153 1.34 -19.10 3.63
C GLU A 153 0.95 -17.65 3.29
N LEU A 154 -0.26 -17.20 3.67
CA LEU A 154 -0.75 -15.85 3.40
C LEU A 154 -0.01 -14.79 4.23
N VAL A 155 0.55 -13.80 3.56
CA VAL A 155 1.06 -12.56 4.14
C VAL A 155 0.07 -11.44 3.81
N ILE A 156 -0.28 -10.65 4.82
CA ILE A 156 -1.14 -9.48 4.66
C ILE A 156 -0.29 -8.23 4.91
N ALA A 157 -0.18 -7.38 3.89
CA ALA A 157 0.40 -6.04 4.01
C ALA A 157 -0.74 -5.03 4.19
N ALA A 158 -0.87 -4.50 5.40
CA ALA A 158 -1.86 -3.49 5.75
C ALA A 158 -1.19 -2.11 5.73
N VAL A 159 -1.58 -1.28 4.78
CA VAL A 159 -1.06 0.08 4.58
C VAL A 159 -2.10 1.17 4.79
N GLY A 160 -3.34 0.79 5.11
CA GLY A 160 -4.40 1.69 5.61
C GLY A 160 -4.87 1.33 7.03
N PRO A 161 -6.00 1.92 7.49
CA PRO A 161 -6.61 1.60 8.78
C PRO A 161 -6.99 0.12 8.94
N LEU A 162 -6.76 -0.45 10.12
CA LEU A 162 -6.87 -1.90 10.39
C LEU A 162 -8.30 -2.44 10.49
N THR A 163 -9.31 -1.67 10.13
CA THR A 163 -10.74 -1.99 10.32
C THR A 163 -11.12 -3.32 9.68
N ASN A 164 -10.73 -3.57 8.43
CA ASN A 164 -11.04 -4.83 7.74
C ASN A 164 -10.43 -6.05 8.45
N ILE A 165 -9.19 -5.92 8.91
CA ILE A 165 -8.44 -6.99 9.58
C ILE A 165 -9.03 -7.26 10.97
N ALA A 166 -9.33 -6.23 11.74
CA ALA A 166 -9.98 -6.35 13.04
C ALA A 166 -11.34 -7.06 12.92
N LEU A 167 -12.16 -6.67 11.94
CA LEU A 167 -13.44 -7.33 11.68
C LEU A 167 -13.26 -8.80 11.27
N ALA A 168 -12.24 -9.14 10.48
CA ALA A 168 -11.93 -10.53 10.13
C ALA A 168 -11.53 -11.37 11.35
N MET A 169 -10.71 -10.81 12.25
CA MET A 169 -10.33 -11.46 13.51
C MET A 169 -11.54 -11.69 14.44
N LEU A 170 -12.47 -10.73 14.50
CA LEU A 170 -13.69 -10.88 15.30
C LEU A 170 -14.69 -11.87 14.72
N LEU A 171 -14.74 -11.99 13.39
CA LEU A 171 -15.69 -12.86 12.70
C LEU A 171 -15.22 -14.32 12.62
N ASP A 172 -13.91 -14.56 12.44
CA ASP A 172 -13.32 -15.90 12.41
C ASP A 172 -12.15 -16.04 13.41
N PRO A 173 -12.33 -16.79 14.51
CA PRO A 173 -11.29 -17.04 15.50
C PRO A 173 -10.02 -17.73 14.94
N ASN A 174 -10.10 -18.40 13.79
CA ASN A 174 -8.96 -19.06 13.16
C ASN A 174 -8.18 -18.13 12.21
N PHE A 175 -8.73 -16.95 11.87
CA PHE A 175 -8.13 -16.06 10.88
C PHE A 175 -6.65 -15.74 11.19
N THR A 176 -6.34 -15.29 12.41
CA THR A 176 -4.95 -15.01 12.83
C THR A 176 -4.06 -16.26 12.75
N THR A 177 -4.60 -17.43 13.07
CA THR A 177 -3.84 -18.69 13.02
C THR A 177 -3.51 -19.08 11.58
N ASN A 178 -4.43 -18.85 10.65
CA ASN A 178 -4.27 -19.16 9.23
C ASN A 178 -3.35 -18.17 8.51
N VAL A 179 -3.31 -16.90 8.92
CA VAL A 179 -2.38 -15.92 8.34
C VAL A 179 -0.94 -16.23 8.79
N LYS A 180 0.00 -16.28 7.85
CA LYS A 180 1.42 -16.47 8.14
C LYS A 180 1.99 -15.27 8.89
N GLN A 181 1.73 -14.07 8.36
CA GLN A 181 2.30 -12.83 8.85
C GLN A 181 1.42 -11.62 8.49
N PHE A 182 1.26 -10.70 9.43
CA PHE A 182 0.78 -9.34 9.20
C PHE A 182 1.97 -8.39 9.16
N VAL A 183 2.04 -7.56 8.13
CA VAL A 183 2.97 -6.45 8.00
C VAL A 183 2.13 -5.18 7.96
N VAL A 184 2.21 -4.37 9.00
CA VAL A 184 1.33 -3.22 9.23
C VAL A 184 2.16 -1.95 9.17
N MET A 185 1.83 -1.03 8.26
CA MET A 185 2.29 0.34 8.33
C MET A 185 1.35 1.12 9.23
N GLY A 186 1.87 1.59 10.36
CA GLY A 186 1.10 2.40 11.30
C GLY A 186 1.72 2.47 12.68
N GLY A 187 1.19 3.39 13.48
CA GLY A 187 1.66 3.62 14.84
C GLY A 187 3.01 4.34 14.93
N LEU A 188 3.44 4.54 16.17
CA LEU A 188 4.59 5.35 16.53
C LEU A 188 5.53 4.58 17.47
N SER A 189 6.84 4.70 17.26
CA SER A 189 7.85 4.14 18.18
C SER A 189 8.54 5.20 19.04
N ARG A 190 8.62 6.44 18.55
CA ARG A 190 9.23 7.59 19.22
C ARG A 190 8.19 8.60 19.70
N GLY A 191 6.94 8.44 19.29
CA GLY A 191 5.84 9.34 19.64
C GLY A 191 5.76 10.57 18.74
N GLU A 192 6.33 10.50 17.53
CA GLU A 192 6.35 11.61 16.57
C GLU A 192 5.24 11.44 15.53
N GLY A 193 4.04 11.93 15.84
CA GLY A 193 2.86 11.70 15.01
C GLY A 193 2.77 12.57 13.74
N ASN A 194 2.02 12.09 12.75
CA ASN A 194 1.71 12.80 11.50
C ASN A 194 0.28 13.36 11.46
N HIS A 195 -0.66 12.80 12.24
CA HIS A 195 -2.05 13.27 12.28
C HIS A 195 -2.29 14.21 13.47
N THR A 196 -1.88 13.77 14.66
CA THR A 196 -1.66 14.66 15.82
C THR A 196 -0.21 14.57 16.23
N PRO A 197 0.29 15.42 17.15
CA PRO A 197 1.67 15.31 17.59
C PRO A 197 2.05 13.93 18.16
N HIS A 198 1.06 13.12 18.61
CA HIS A 198 1.30 11.80 19.23
C HIS A 198 0.43 10.69 18.60
N ALA A 199 -0.14 10.90 17.42
CA ALA A 199 -0.93 9.90 16.73
C ALA A 199 -0.52 9.78 15.27
N GLU A 200 -0.29 8.54 14.84
CA GLU A 200 -0.14 8.18 13.45
C GLU A 200 -1.53 8.06 12.80
N PHE A 201 -1.63 8.46 11.53
CA PHE A 201 -2.87 8.58 10.76
C PHE A 201 -3.72 7.30 10.70
N ASN A 202 -3.15 6.17 10.27
CA ASN A 202 -3.87 4.90 10.12
C ASN A 202 -4.43 4.43 11.47
N VAL A 203 -3.62 4.51 12.53
CA VAL A 203 -4.06 4.20 13.90
C VAL A 203 -5.11 5.19 14.39
N CYS A 204 -4.98 6.47 14.07
CA CYS A 204 -5.95 7.49 14.47
C CYS A 204 -7.30 7.35 13.76
N CYS A 205 -7.32 6.79 12.55
CA CYS A 205 -8.55 6.54 11.79
C CYS A 205 -9.44 5.46 12.44
N ASP A 206 -8.84 4.44 13.06
CA ASP A 206 -9.57 3.39 13.79
C ASP A 206 -8.71 2.81 14.94
N PRO A 207 -8.63 3.51 16.09
CA PRO A 207 -7.81 3.07 17.21
C PRO A 207 -8.38 1.80 17.85
N GLU A 208 -9.70 1.60 17.85
CA GLU A 208 -10.32 0.37 18.35
C GLU A 208 -9.97 -0.84 17.48
N ALA A 209 -9.98 -0.70 16.15
CA ALA A 209 -9.49 -1.77 15.27
C ALA A 209 -8.02 -2.11 15.54
N THR A 210 -7.19 -1.09 15.77
CA THR A 210 -5.77 -1.30 16.12
C THR A 210 -5.62 -2.08 17.42
N ASP A 211 -6.36 -1.70 18.46
CA ASP A 211 -6.37 -2.41 19.75
C ASP A 211 -6.84 -3.87 19.59
N ILE A 212 -7.91 -4.11 18.84
CA ILE A 212 -8.40 -5.47 18.53
C ILE A 212 -7.30 -6.29 17.86
N VAL A 213 -6.62 -5.77 16.83
CA VAL A 213 -5.55 -6.49 16.13
C VAL A 213 -4.41 -6.84 17.08
N TYR A 214 -4.02 -5.91 17.96
CA TYR A 214 -2.92 -6.14 18.91
C TYR A 214 -3.29 -7.16 19.97
N GLN A 215 -4.54 -7.21 20.41
CA GLN A 215 -5.03 -8.22 21.35
C GLN A 215 -5.19 -9.62 20.72
N HIS A 216 -5.54 -9.68 19.42
CA HIS A 216 -5.82 -10.94 18.72
C HIS A 216 -4.63 -11.48 17.91
N CYS A 217 -3.48 -10.79 17.90
CA CYS A 217 -2.30 -11.22 17.17
C CYS A 217 -1.07 -11.34 18.08
N SER A 218 -0.38 -12.48 17.99
CA SER A 218 0.89 -12.66 18.70
C SER A 218 2.00 -11.81 18.09
N ALA A 219 2.95 -11.35 18.91
CA ALA A 219 4.12 -10.59 18.46
C ALA A 219 4.98 -11.31 17.40
N LYS A 220 4.92 -12.65 17.31
CA LYS A 220 5.61 -13.43 16.27
C LYS A 220 5.01 -13.25 14.88
N LYS A 221 3.73 -12.88 14.80
CA LYS A 221 2.95 -12.74 13.56
C LYS A 221 2.67 -11.30 13.16
N LEU A 222 3.06 -10.32 13.97
CA LEU A 222 2.80 -8.91 13.71
C LEU A 222 4.11 -8.15 13.56
N TYR A 223 4.42 -7.71 12.33
CA TYR A 223 5.47 -6.73 12.07
C TYR A 223 4.82 -5.36 11.90
N VAL A 224 5.14 -4.44 12.81
CA VAL A 224 4.72 -3.05 12.72
C VAL A 224 5.87 -2.26 12.12
N VAL A 225 5.57 -1.45 11.11
CA VAL A 225 6.45 -0.46 10.50
C VAL A 225 5.93 0.91 10.92
N PRO A 226 6.50 1.51 11.98
CA PRO A 226 6.07 2.80 12.48
C PRO A 226 6.30 3.91 11.44
N PHE A 227 5.51 4.98 11.54
CA PHE A 227 5.69 6.16 10.68
C PHE A 227 7.11 6.72 10.73
N GLU A 228 7.73 6.73 11.91
CA GLU A 228 9.10 7.22 12.07
C GLU A 228 10.13 6.40 11.27
N THR A 229 9.90 5.10 11.10
CA THR A 229 10.78 4.26 10.25
C THR A 229 10.66 4.66 8.79
N CYS A 230 9.49 5.10 8.34
CA CYS A 230 9.28 5.60 6.99
C CYS A 230 10.01 6.94 6.78
N LEU A 231 10.02 7.81 7.80
CA LEU A 231 10.78 9.07 7.77
C LEU A 231 12.29 8.84 7.68
N ASP A 232 12.80 7.91 8.49
CA ASP A 232 14.23 7.56 8.50
C ASP A 232 14.71 6.95 7.16
N ASN A 233 13.77 6.47 6.33
CA ASN A 233 14.02 5.87 5.01
C ASN A 233 13.36 6.65 3.86
N ALA A 234 13.13 7.95 4.05
CA ALA A 234 12.54 8.80 3.02
C ALA A 234 13.38 8.80 1.73
N VAL A 235 12.71 8.76 0.57
CA VAL A 235 13.37 8.87 -0.73
C VAL A 235 13.87 10.31 -0.92
N PRO A 236 15.20 10.54 -1.02
CA PRO A 236 15.73 11.88 -1.23
C PRO A 236 15.24 12.47 -2.56
N TRP A 237 15.04 13.79 -2.60
CA TRP A 237 14.50 14.46 -3.79
C TRP A 237 15.35 14.28 -5.06
N ASP A 238 16.67 14.22 -4.92
CA ASP A 238 17.56 13.94 -6.06
C ASP A 238 17.35 12.52 -6.59
N THR A 239 17.08 11.55 -5.72
CA THR A 239 16.76 10.17 -6.09
C THR A 239 15.40 10.10 -6.76
N PHE A 240 14.41 10.79 -6.20
CA PHE A 240 13.09 10.91 -6.80
C PHE A 240 13.17 11.51 -8.20
N ASP A 241 13.83 12.65 -8.34
CA ASP A 241 13.98 13.34 -9.63
C ASP A 241 14.71 12.42 -10.62
N ARG A 242 15.75 11.67 -10.21
CA ARG A 242 16.41 10.66 -11.06
C ARG A 242 15.49 9.55 -11.54
N ILE A 243 14.65 9.02 -10.66
CA ILE A 243 13.73 7.91 -10.99
C ILE A 243 12.61 8.40 -11.92
N PHE A 244 12.13 9.61 -11.71
CA PHE A 244 10.98 10.19 -12.40
C PHE A 244 11.35 11.32 -13.37
N HIS A 245 12.58 11.34 -13.90
CA HIS A 245 13.00 12.35 -14.87
C HIS A 245 12.16 12.26 -16.14
N GLU A 246 11.67 13.42 -16.56
CA GLU A 246 10.95 13.63 -17.80
C GLU A 246 11.96 13.88 -18.93
N GLU A 247 12.16 12.92 -19.84
CA GLU A 247 12.77 13.22 -21.12
C GLU A 247 11.70 13.88 -22.01
N VAL A 248 11.84 15.18 -22.26
CA VAL A 248 11.03 15.86 -23.29
C VAL A 248 11.62 15.46 -24.64
N ASN A 249 10.87 14.71 -25.44
CA ASN A 249 11.31 14.36 -26.79
C ASN A 249 11.30 15.60 -27.71
N SER A 250 11.92 15.50 -28.89
CA SER A 250 12.01 16.61 -29.86
C SER A 250 10.66 17.15 -30.35
N ASN A 251 9.56 16.47 -30.05
CA ASN A 251 8.19 16.85 -30.43
C ASN A 251 7.44 17.55 -29.28
N GLY A 252 8.10 17.80 -28.14
CA GLY A 252 7.48 18.40 -26.95
C GLY A 252 6.65 17.42 -26.12
N GLU A 253 6.73 16.12 -26.41
CA GLU A 253 6.05 15.09 -25.62
C GLU A 253 6.96 14.64 -24.47
N THR A 254 6.43 14.71 -23.26
CA THR A 254 7.12 14.31 -22.05
C THR A 254 7.12 12.79 -21.92
N LYS A 255 8.28 12.13 -21.96
CA LYS A 255 8.44 10.69 -21.75
C LYS A 255 9.24 10.47 -20.47
N ALA A 256 8.60 10.00 -19.41
CA ALA A 256 9.31 9.62 -18.19
C ALA A 256 9.99 8.25 -18.42
N SER A 257 11.32 8.22 -18.31
CA SER A 257 12.14 7.03 -18.52
C SER A 257 12.70 6.55 -17.18
N PHE A 258 12.36 5.31 -16.79
CA PHE A 258 12.93 4.69 -15.60
C PHE A 258 14.36 4.21 -15.91
N HIS A 259 15.36 4.84 -15.29
CA HIS A 259 16.72 4.31 -15.27
C HIS A 259 16.95 3.51 -13.99
N ALA A 260 16.82 2.19 -14.10
CA ALA A 260 17.32 1.28 -13.08
C ALA A 260 18.85 1.34 -13.07
N THR A 261 19.46 2.20 -12.25
CA THR A 261 20.87 1.97 -11.89
C THR A 261 20.93 0.66 -11.11
N PRO A 262 21.84 -0.28 -11.46
CA PRO A 262 21.97 -1.53 -10.72
C PRO A 262 22.17 -1.23 -9.24
N MET A 263 21.28 -1.74 -8.39
CA MET A 263 21.48 -1.71 -6.95
C MET A 263 22.80 -2.44 -6.63
N PRO A 264 23.62 -1.93 -5.69
CA PRO A 264 24.79 -2.66 -5.24
C PRO A 264 24.36 -4.04 -4.71
N SER A 265 25.21 -5.05 -4.95
CA SER A 265 24.89 -6.47 -4.73
C SER A 265 24.28 -6.74 -3.35
N PRO A 266 23.42 -7.78 -3.20
CA PRO A 266 22.72 -8.09 -1.94
C PRO A 266 23.60 -8.14 -0.68
N SER A 267 24.90 -8.43 -0.84
CA SER A 267 25.90 -8.44 0.21
C SER A 267 26.13 -7.08 0.90
N SER A 268 25.91 -5.95 0.22
CA SER A 268 26.11 -4.62 0.83
C SER A 268 24.92 -4.16 1.68
N CYS A 269 23.71 -4.64 1.38
CA CYS A 269 22.50 -4.27 2.11
C CYS A 269 22.35 -5.06 3.43
N ILE A 270 22.83 -6.32 3.46
CA ILE A 270 22.84 -7.14 4.69
C ILE A 270 23.85 -6.61 5.70
N GLN A 271 25.00 -6.10 5.24
CA GLN A 271 26.05 -5.58 6.13
C GLN A 271 25.67 -4.28 6.87
N SER A 272 24.78 -3.44 6.32
CA SER A 272 24.32 -2.23 7.02
C SER A 272 23.31 -2.57 8.12
N THR A 273 22.39 -3.50 7.88
CA THR A 273 21.41 -3.96 8.89
C THR A 273 22.04 -4.74 10.04
N SER A 274 23.13 -5.49 9.82
CA SER A 274 23.83 -6.20 10.90
C SER A 274 24.67 -5.29 11.82
N ARG A 275 24.96 -4.05 11.43
CA ARG A 275 25.68 -3.08 12.30
C ARG A 275 24.77 -2.27 13.22
N MET A 276 23.46 -2.22 12.94
CA MET A 276 22.49 -1.48 13.76
C MET A 276 21.90 -2.30 14.92
N LEU A 277 22.15 -3.61 14.96
CA LEU A 277 21.64 -4.53 15.99
C LEU A 277 22.66 -4.90 17.09
N LEU A 278 23.81 -4.21 17.15
CA LEU A 278 24.88 -4.50 18.13
C LEU A 278 25.43 -3.27 18.86
N HIS A 279 24.65 -2.19 19.00
CA HIS A 279 24.94 -1.13 19.95
C HIS A 279 23.68 -0.62 20.64
#